data_AF-W0LK32-F1
#
_entry.id   AF-W0LK32-F1
#
_cell.length_a   1.000
_cell.length_b   1.000
_cell.length_c   1.000
_cell.angle_alpha   90.00
_cell.angle_beta   90.00
_cell.angle_gamma   90.00
#
_symmetry.space_group_name_H-M   'P 1'
#
loop_
_entity.id
_entity.type
_entity.pdbx_description
1 polymer ?
#
loop_
_entity_poly.entity_id
_entity_poly.type
_entity_poly.pdbx_seq_one_letter_code
_entity_poly.pdbx_strand_id
1 'polypeptide(L)'
;MKKIVFIFTLIAAFPALAEETGVVKDGIKSVVSGVITAGKDALSGVKDGVDDGRQSGSSIDGAIVVMDKDALAKYVATSVTAIEKVADQEYKITLALRNNTDKIVRLANLNERNSLLLLDKEGFISPPKTALLPGESDITIPEKAAVKVRYIFAGIEDTPATLRLYGMDITVPAVENK
;
A
#
# COMPACT_ATOMS: atom_id res chain seq x y z
N MET A 1 -55.56 -20.50 10.61
CA MET A 1 -56.19 -19.94 9.39
C MET A 1 -55.39 -18.72 9.00
N LYS A 2 -54.93 -18.43 7.77
CA LYS A 2 -55.06 -19.03 6.44
C LYS A 2 -53.83 -18.56 5.66
N LYS A 3 -53.43 -19.39 4.71
CA LYS A 3 -52.26 -19.27 3.82
C LYS A 3 -52.41 -18.07 2.88
N ILE A 4 -51.30 -17.39 2.54
CA ILE A 4 -51.22 -16.63 1.31
C ILE A 4 -50.14 -17.29 0.45
N VAL A 5 -50.67 -18.08 -0.48
CA VAL A 5 -50.03 -18.55 -1.71
C VAL A 5 -50.30 -17.48 -2.76
N PHE A 6 -49.35 -17.22 -3.67
CA PHE A 6 -49.56 -17.10 -5.13
C PHE A 6 -48.30 -16.55 -5.79
N ILE A 7 -47.84 -16.98 -6.97
CA ILE A 7 -48.01 -18.20 -7.76
C ILE A 7 -46.74 -18.22 -8.64
N PHE A 8 -46.05 -19.35 -8.69
CA PHE A 8 -44.98 -19.62 -9.65
C PHE A 8 -45.65 -20.26 -10.87
N THR A 9 -45.75 -19.52 -11.97
CA THR A 9 -46.17 -20.08 -13.26
C THR A 9 -45.02 -19.94 -14.23
N LEU A 10 -44.29 -21.02 -14.44
CA LEU A 10 -43.64 -21.26 -15.72
C LEU A 10 -43.91 -22.70 -16.13
N ILE A 11 -44.58 -22.79 -17.26
CA ILE A 11 -45.24 -23.94 -17.85
C ILE A 11 -44.21 -25.00 -18.24
N ALA A 12 -44.45 -26.25 -17.81
CA ALA A 12 -43.82 -27.41 -18.40
C ALA A 12 -44.50 -27.73 -19.73
N ALA A 13 -43.75 -27.65 -20.83
CA ALA A 13 -44.12 -28.27 -22.10
C ALA A 13 -42.86 -28.92 -22.69
N PHE A 14 -42.74 -30.22 -22.49
CA PHE A 14 -41.92 -31.08 -23.35
C PHE A 14 -42.76 -31.48 -24.56
N PRO A 15 -42.20 -31.42 -25.77
CA PRO A 15 -42.39 -32.49 -26.73
C PRO A 15 -41.05 -33.18 -27.02
N ALA A 16 -41.14 -34.50 -27.16
CA ALA A 16 -40.07 -35.41 -27.47
C ALA A 16 -39.61 -35.32 -28.94
N LEU A 17 -38.30 -35.57 -29.11
CA LEU A 17 -37.55 -36.03 -30.29
C LEU A 17 -37.80 -35.37 -31.67
N ALA A 18 -36.76 -34.71 -32.17
CA ALA A 18 -36.13 -35.05 -33.45
C ALA A 18 -34.69 -34.51 -33.45
N GLU A 19 -33.75 -35.36 -33.88
CA GLU A 19 -32.34 -35.04 -34.10
C GLU A 19 -32.16 -33.83 -35.02
N GLU A 20 -31.17 -32.98 -34.72
CA GLU A 20 -30.21 -32.43 -35.68
C GLU A 20 -29.20 -31.58 -34.89
N THR A 21 -27.93 -31.86 -35.15
CA THR A 21 -26.74 -31.49 -34.40
C THR A 21 -26.39 -30.01 -34.51
N GLY A 22 -26.02 -29.35 -33.40
CA GLY A 22 -25.09 -28.20 -33.47
C GLY A 22 -25.25 -27.06 -32.46
N VAL A 23 -26.46 -26.73 -32.00
CA VAL A 23 -26.70 -25.35 -31.47
C VAL A 23 -26.67 -25.23 -29.93
N VAL A 24 -26.68 -26.33 -29.18
CA VAL A 24 -26.84 -26.27 -27.70
C VAL A 24 -25.50 -26.32 -26.92
N LYS A 25 -24.36 -26.56 -27.57
CA LYS A 25 -23.04 -26.59 -26.89
C LYS A 25 -22.39 -25.21 -26.67
N ASP A 26 -22.75 -24.21 -27.48
CA ASP A 26 -22.11 -22.89 -27.39
C ASP A 26 -22.83 -21.91 -26.45
N GLY A 27 -24.14 -22.08 -26.24
CA GLY A 27 -24.93 -21.23 -25.34
C GLY A 27 -24.63 -21.40 -23.85
N ILE A 28 -24.20 -22.60 -23.42
CA ILE A 28 -23.94 -22.89 -22.00
C ILE A 28 -22.53 -22.44 -21.57
N LYS A 29 -21.57 -22.34 -22.49
CA LYS A 29 -20.25 -21.76 -22.20
C LYS A 29 -20.27 -20.25 -21.99
N SER A 30 -21.17 -19.54 -22.68
CA SER A 30 -21.21 -18.07 -22.65
C SER A 30 -21.77 -17.52 -21.32
N VAL A 31 -22.79 -18.16 -20.75
CA VAL A 31 -23.47 -17.67 -19.53
C VAL A 31 -22.67 -17.97 -18.25
N VAL A 32 -21.90 -19.07 -18.19
CA VAL A 32 -21.06 -19.37 -17.02
C VAL A 32 -19.78 -18.51 -17.01
N SER A 33 -19.25 -18.13 -18.18
CA SER A 33 -18.11 -17.21 -18.26
C SER A 33 -18.48 -15.76 -17.93
N GLY A 34 -19.67 -15.28 -18.31
CA GLY A 34 -20.08 -13.89 -18.07
C GLY A 34 -20.21 -13.51 -16.59
N VAL A 35 -20.66 -14.44 -15.74
CA VAL A 35 -20.84 -14.18 -14.29
C VAL A 35 -19.52 -14.22 -13.52
N ILE A 36 -18.56 -15.05 -13.95
CA ILE A 36 -17.22 -15.12 -13.34
C ILE A 36 -16.42 -13.85 -13.69
N THR A 37 -16.51 -13.37 -14.92
CA THR A 37 -15.80 -12.17 -15.39
C THR A 37 -16.37 -10.89 -14.76
N ALA A 38 -17.71 -10.74 -14.71
CA ALA A 38 -18.34 -9.59 -14.07
C ALA A 38 -18.05 -9.50 -12.56
N GLY A 39 -17.94 -10.63 -11.85
CA GLY A 39 -17.56 -10.65 -10.43
C GLY A 39 -16.10 -10.27 -10.19
N LYS A 40 -15.19 -10.71 -11.06
CA LYS A 40 -13.76 -10.34 -11.00
C LYS A 40 -13.55 -8.86 -11.29
N ASP A 41 -14.22 -8.34 -12.32
CA ASP A 41 -14.09 -6.94 -12.75
C ASP A 41 -14.74 -5.96 -11.75
N ALA A 42 -15.83 -6.37 -11.09
CA ALA A 42 -16.44 -5.58 -10.01
C ALA A 42 -15.55 -5.54 -8.75
N LEU A 43 -14.92 -6.66 -8.38
CA LEU A 43 -14.00 -6.71 -7.24
C LEU A 43 -12.69 -5.95 -7.50
N SER A 44 -12.16 -6.01 -8.72
CA SER A 44 -11.02 -5.17 -9.11
C SER A 44 -11.42 -3.70 -9.15
N GLY A 45 -12.59 -3.36 -9.69
CA GLY A 45 -13.08 -1.97 -9.72
C GLY A 45 -13.30 -1.35 -8.34
N VAL A 46 -13.72 -2.13 -7.34
CA VAL A 46 -13.82 -1.66 -5.94
C VAL A 46 -12.44 -1.45 -5.32
N LYS A 47 -11.49 -2.37 -5.56
CA LYS A 47 -10.11 -2.21 -5.06
C LYS A 47 -9.42 -1.01 -5.72
N ASP A 48 -9.53 -0.89 -7.04
CA ASP A 48 -8.97 0.20 -7.81
C ASP A 48 -9.62 1.53 -7.40
N GLY A 49 -10.93 1.57 -7.16
CA GLY A 49 -11.62 2.76 -6.66
C GLY A 49 -11.24 3.18 -5.24
N VAL A 50 -10.89 2.23 -4.36
CA VAL A 50 -10.38 2.52 -3.01
C VAL A 50 -8.94 3.03 -3.07
N ASP A 51 -8.09 2.40 -3.88
CA ASP A 51 -6.69 2.81 -4.04
C ASP A 51 -6.60 4.17 -4.74
N ASP A 52 -7.37 4.36 -5.82
CA ASP A 52 -7.47 5.63 -6.55
C ASP A 52 -8.11 6.70 -5.66
N GLY A 53 -9.18 6.42 -4.91
CA GLY A 53 -9.76 7.37 -3.96
C GLY A 53 -8.81 7.80 -2.83
N ARG A 54 -7.93 6.90 -2.37
CA ARG A 54 -6.88 7.22 -1.39
C ARG A 54 -5.75 8.05 -2.00
N GLN A 55 -5.44 7.83 -3.28
CA GLN A 55 -4.37 8.53 -4.01
C GLN A 55 -4.84 9.87 -4.61
N SER A 56 -6.11 9.97 -5.01
CA SER A 56 -6.74 11.08 -5.73
C SER A 56 -7.45 12.07 -4.81
N GLY A 57 -7.54 11.76 -3.51
CA GLY A 57 -7.90 12.74 -2.48
C GLY A 57 -6.85 13.84 -2.44
N SER A 58 -6.92 14.79 -3.38
CA SER A 58 -5.95 15.88 -3.50
C SER A 58 -5.85 16.59 -2.16
N SER A 59 -4.64 16.72 -1.64
CA SER A 59 -4.41 17.53 -0.45
C SER A 59 -5.00 18.92 -0.67
N ILE A 60 -5.72 19.45 0.34
CA ILE A 60 -6.48 20.72 0.24
C ILE A 60 -5.54 21.89 -0.13
N ASP A 61 -4.27 21.78 0.23
CA ASP A 61 -3.18 22.72 -0.05
C ASP A 61 -2.42 22.45 -1.35
N GLY A 62 -2.83 21.46 -2.15
CA GLY A 62 -2.18 21.09 -3.41
C GLY A 62 -0.87 20.31 -3.24
N ALA A 63 -0.56 19.80 -2.04
CA ALA A 63 0.61 18.97 -1.80
C ALA A 63 0.60 17.68 -2.63
N ILE A 64 1.78 17.29 -3.10
CA ILE A 64 2.02 15.96 -3.69
C ILE A 64 2.08 14.96 -2.55
N VAL A 65 1.10 14.05 -2.49
CA VAL A 65 1.05 13.01 -1.46
C VAL A 65 1.83 11.77 -1.93
N VAL A 66 2.73 11.28 -1.08
CA VAL A 66 3.61 10.14 -1.32
C VAL A 66 3.30 9.04 -0.31
N MET A 67 2.85 7.88 -0.82
CA MET A 67 2.47 6.72 0.00
C MET A 67 3.08 5.40 -0.50
N ASP A 68 3.84 5.45 -1.60
CA ASP A 68 4.41 4.28 -2.24
C ASP A 68 5.83 4.55 -2.74
N LYS A 69 6.50 3.46 -3.13
CA LYS A 69 7.88 3.45 -3.63
C LYS A 69 8.08 4.34 -4.86
N ASP A 70 7.16 4.31 -5.82
CA ASP A 70 7.33 4.95 -7.11
C ASP A 70 7.18 6.46 -6.99
N ALA A 71 6.17 6.90 -6.23
CA ALA A 71 5.98 8.29 -5.85
C ALA A 71 7.18 8.81 -5.03
N LEU A 72 7.69 8.01 -4.08
CA LEU A 72 8.88 8.39 -3.30
C LEU A 72 10.09 8.61 -4.21
N ALA A 73 10.39 7.66 -5.11
CA ALA A 73 11.51 7.74 -6.05
C ALA A 73 11.41 8.95 -6.98
N LYS A 74 10.18 9.31 -7.36
CA LYS A 74 9.93 10.41 -8.30
C LYS A 74 10.09 11.78 -7.66
N TYR A 75 9.63 11.96 -6.42
CA TYR A 75 9.47 13.29 -5.83
C TYR A 75 10.45 13.62 -4.71
N VAL A 76 11.11 12.61 -4.11
CA VAL A 76 11.93 12.80 -2.91
C VAL A 76 13.27 12.10 -3.05
N ALA A 77 14.35 12.87 -2.94
CA ALA A 77 15.68 12.28 -2.74
C ALA A 77 15.84 11.90 -1.27
N THR A 78 16.19 10.64 -1.02
CA THR A 78 16.29 10.05 0.32
C THR A 78 17.72 9.64 0.63
N SER A 79 18.18 9.84 1.86
CA SER A 79 19.45 9.29 2.34
C SER A 79 19.50 9.16 3.86
N VAL A 80 20.12 8.10 4.36
CA VAL A 80 20.45 8.02 5.78
C VAL A 80 21.76 8.77 6.02
N THR A 81 21.69 9.83 6.83
CA THR A 81 22.84 10.72 7.07
C THR A 81 23.60 10.42 8.36
N ALA A 82 22.97 9.73 9.30
CA ALA A 82 23.61 9.30 10.54
C ALA A 82 22.89 8.10 11.14
N ILE A 83 23.64 7.29 11.87
CA ILE A 83 23.16 6.23 12.74
C ILE A 83 23.92 6.31 14.07
N GLU A 84 23.18 6.25 15.17
CA GLU A 84 23.71 6.32 16.53
C GLU A 84 23.13 5.17 17.35
N LYS A 85 23.97 4.37 18.02
CA LYS A 85 23.51 3.39 19.01
C LYS A 85 23.12 4.15 20.29
N VAL A 86 21.86 4.08 20.70
CA VAL A 86 21.32 4.87 21.83
C VAL A 86 21.05 4.04 23.08
N ALA A 87 20.87 2.73 22.93
CA ALA A 87 20.81 1.75 24.02
C ALA A 87 21.21 0.36 23.49
N ASP A 88 21.12 -0.66 24.34
CA ASP A 88 21.28 -2.03 23.85
C ASP A 88 20.16 -2.37 22.85
N GLN A 89 20.55 -2.95 21.72
CA GLN A 89 19.64 -3.26 20.60
C GLN A 89 18.76 -2.08 20.11
N GLU A 90 19.16 -0.83 20.38
CA GLU A 90 18.42 0.38 19.94
C GLU A 90 19.30 1.34 19.16
N TYR A 91 18.79 1.74 17.99
CA TYR A 91 19.50 2.63 17.07
C TYR A 91 18.61 3.81 16.67
N LYS A 92 19.20 5.00 16.71
CA LYS A 92 18.60 6.23 16.20
C LYS A 92 19.12 6.50 14.79
N ILE A 93 18.21 6.57 13.84
CA ILE A 93 18.51 6.83 12.42
C ILE A 93 18.12 8.26 12.08
N THR A 94 19.02 9.01 11.43
CA THR A 94 18.72 10.33 10.87
C THR A 94 18.54 10.23 9.36
N LEU A 95 17.29 10.34 8.92
CA LEU A 95 16.90 10.30 7.51
C LEU A 95 16.80 11.73 6.97
N ALA A 96 17.50 12.01 5.88
CA ALA A 96 17.35 13.24 5.11
C ALA A 96 16.41 13.01 3.93
N LEU A 97 15.46 13.93 3.77
CA LEU A 97 14.47 13.93 2.71
C LEU A 97 14.52 15.28 2.01
N ARG A 98 14.77 15.27 0.70
CA ARG A 98 14.87 16.48 -0.11
C ARG A 98 13.81 16.51 -1.19
N ASN A 99 13.06 17.60 -1.23
CA ASN A 99 12.10 17.92 -2.25
C ASN A 99 12.71 18.97 -3.20
N ASN A 100 12.88 18.60 -4.47
CA ASN A 100 13.37 19.50 -5.51
C ASN A 100 12.25 20.11 -6.36
N THR A 101 10.98 19.78 -6.06
CA THR A 101 9.82 20.29 -6.78
C THR A 101 9.42 21.69 -6.30
N ASP A 102 8.52 22.32 -7.05
CA ASP A 102 7.89 23.61 -6.78
C ASP A 102 6.58 23.47 -5.97
N LYS A 103 6.30 22.30 -5.42
CA LYS A 103 5.14 22.03 -4.57
C LYS A 103 5.59 21.45 -3.25
N ILE A 104 4.73 21.56 -2.23
CA ILE A 104 4.89 20.80 -1.01
C ILE A 104 4.78 19.30 -1.34
N VAL A 105 5.66 18.49 -0.76
CA VAL A 105 5.56 17.02 -0.80
C VAL A 105 5.23 16.52 0.59
N ARG A 106 4.20 15.70 0.73
CA ARG A 106 3.80 15.07 1.99
C ARG A 106 3.95 13.56 1.89
N LEU A 107 4.88 12.99 2.67
CA LEU A 107 4.89 11.55 2.90
C LEU A 107 3.80 11.26 3.92
N ALA A 108 2.87 10.36 3.59
CA ALA A 108 1.72 10.06 4.43
C ALA A 108 1.67 8.58 4.83
N ASN A 109 1.05 8.30 5.98
CA ASN A 109 0.84 6.94 6.47
C ASN A 109 2.13 6.19 6.85
N LEU A 110 3.12 6.86 7.45
CA LEU A 110 4.31 6.18 7.99
C LEU A 110 3.99 5.25 9.16
N ASN A 111 2.81 5.39 9.77
CA ASN A 111 2.29 4.49 10.80
C ASN A 111 1.74 3.17 10.23
N GLU A 112 1.52 3.06 8.92
CA GLU A 112 1.10 1.80 8.32
C GLU A 112 2.22 0.75 8.40
N ARG A 113 1.81 -0.52 8.52
CA ARG A 113 2.75 -1.64 8.56
C ARG A 113 3.54 -1.65 7.26
N ASN A 114 4.87 -1.76 7.38
CA ASN A 114 5.84 -1.78 6.27
C ASN A 114 6.16 -0.43 5.62
N SER A 115 5.60 0.68 6.10
CA SER A 115 5.95 2.01 5.59
C SER A 115 7.35 2.47 6.00
N LEU A 116 7.78 2.15 7.22
CA LEU A 116 9.09 2.52 7.75
C LEU A 116 9.67 1.38 8.60
N LEU A 117 10.76 0.77 8.13
CA LEU A 117 11.38 -0.38 8.77
C LEU A 117 12.91 -0.25 8.73
N LEU A 118 13.58 -0.75 9.77
CA LEU A 118 15.02 -0.94 9.77
C LEU A 118 15.32 -2.43 9.61
N LEU A 119 16.28 -2.77 8.75
CA LEU A 119 16.74 -4.12 8.53
C LEU A 119 18.21 -4.24 8.92
N ASP A 120 18.55 -5.34 9.58
CA ASP A 120 19.93 -5.73 9.81
C ASP A 120 20.57 -6.39 8.56
N LYS A 121 21.83 -6.80 8.67
CA LYS A 121 22.58 -7.44 7.58
C LYS A 121 21.99 -8.76 7.11
N GLU A 122 21.29 -9.48 7.99
CA GLU A 122 20.64 -10.75 7.69
C GLU A 122 19.21 -10.56 7.16
N GLY A 123 18.71 -9.32 7.17
CA GLY A 123 17.40 -8.95 6.62
C GLY A 123 16.26 -9.04 7.62
N PHE A 124 16.53 -9.19 8.92
CA PHE A 124 15.48 -9.15 9.94
C PHE A 124 14.96 -7.72 10.11
N ILE A 125 13.65 -7.61 10.26
CA ILE A 125 12.94 -6.33 10.30
C ILE A 125 12.73 -5.89 11.75
N SER A 126 13.06 -4.62 12.02
CA SER A 126 12.75 -3.90 13.26
C SER A 126 11.89 -2.66 12.94
N PRO A 127 10.67 -2.54 13.50
CA PRO A 127 9.87 -1.33 13.38
C PRO A 127 10.37 -0.21 14.31
N PRO A 128 9.90 1.05 14.13
CA PRO A 128 10.19 2.13 15.07
C PRO A 128 9.74 1.74 16.50
N LYS A 129 10.57 2.07 17.49
CA LYS A 129 10.34 1.80 18.92
C LYS A 129 9.03 2.43 19.41
N THR A 130 8.77 3.66 18.97
CA THR A 130 7.53 4.38 19.29
C THR A 130 6.60 4.31 18.08
N ALA A 131 5.37 3.83 18.30
CA ALA A 131 4.35 3.85 17.27
C ALA A 131 4.04 5.31 16.87
N LEU A 132 4.00 5.57 15.57
CA LEU A 132 3.63 6.88 15.05
C LEU A 132 2.12 7.06 15.17
N LEU A 133 1.69 8.07 15.92
CA LEU A 133 0.28 8.44 16.00
C LEU A 133 -0.18 9.05 14.66
N PRO A 134 -1.47 9.02 14.32
CA PRO A 134 -1.97 9.56 13.04
C PRO A 134 -1.62 11.04 12.78
N GLY A 135 -1.36 11.84 13.82
CA GLY A 135 -0.91 13.24 13.67
C GLY A 135 0.61 13.40 13.48
N GLU A 136 1.37 12.32 13.64
CA GLU A 136 2.84 12.26 13.61
C GLU A 136 3.35 11.32 12.50
N SER A 137 2.43 10.66 11.78
CA SER A 137 2.71 9.69 10.72
C SER A 137 3.09 10.33 9.39
N ASP A 138 3.00 11.66 9.29
CA ASP A 138 3.20 12.39 8.06
C ASP A 138 4.43 13.28 8.14
N ILE A 139 5.20 13.32 7.06
CA ILE A 139 6.32 14.26 6.92
C ILE A 139 5.98 15.23 5.79
N THR A 140 5.91 16.51 6.13
CA THR A 140 5.76 17.57 5.14
C THR A 140 7.12 18.16 4.80
N ILE A 141 7.45 18.16 3.51
CA ILE A 141 8.69 18.72 2.95
C ILE A 141 8.31 19.92 2.09
N PRO A 142 8.68 21.15 2.49
CA PRO A 142 8.40 22.34 1.68
C PRO A 142 9.02 22.24 0.28
N GLU A 143 8.51 23.05 -0.65
CA GLU A 143 9.09 23.23 -1.98
C GLU A 143 10.58 23.59 -1.89
N LYS A 144 11.39 23.03 -2.79
CA LYS A 144 12.83 23.30 -2.91
C LYS A 144 13.62 23.21 -1.59
N ALA A 145 13.14 22.41 -0.64
CA ALA A 145 13.71 22.30 0.70
C ALA A 145 14.10 20.87 1.04
N ALA A 146 14.81 20.72 2.17
CA ALA A 146 15.11 19.42 2.75
C ALA A 146 14.81 19.43 4.24
N VAL A 147 14.36 18.29 4.75
CA VAL A 147 14.12 18.06 6.18
C VAL A 147 14.95 16.89 6.65
N LYS A 148 15.30 16.88 7.94
CA LYS A 148 15.89 15.73 8.62
C LYS A 148 14.92 15.25 9.69
N VAL A 149 14.56 13.98 9.61
CA VAL A 149 13.73 13.31 10.60
C VAL A 149 14.54 12.24 11.31
N ARG A 150 14.15 11.92 12.54
CA ARG A 150 14.86 10.96 13.38
C ARG A 150 13.90 9.95 13.95
N TYR A 151 14.25 8.68 13.83
CA TYR A 151 13.48 7.57 14.37
C TYR A 151 14.39 6.69 15.20
N ILE A 152 13.87 6.20 16.32
CA ILE A 152 14.52 5.19 17.14
C ILE A 152 13.88 3.86 16.78
N PHE A 153 14.71 2.87 16.48
CA PHE A 153 14.33 1.49 16.25
C PHE A 153 14.86 0.64 17.40
N ALA A 154 14.13 -0.41 17.78
CA ALA A 154 14.48 -1.29 18.88
C ALA A 154 14.35 -2.77 18.48
N GLY A 155 15.05 -3.65 19.18
CA GLY A 155 15.08 -5.09 18.88
C GLY A 155 15.99 -5.45 17.72
N ILE A 156 17.02 -4.64 17.44
CA ILE A 156 18.01 -4.96 16.42
C ILE A 156 19.12 -5.80 17.09
N GLU A 157 19.19 -7.09 16.75
CA GLU A 157 20.17 -8.01 17.32
C GLU A 157 21.54 -7.96 16.62
N ASP A 158 21.57 -7.63 15.32
CA ASP A 158 22.81 -7.49 14.52
C ASP A 158 23.01 -6.03 14.02
N THR A 159 23.93 -5.83 13.09
CA THR A 159 24.32 -4.53 12.56
C THR A 159 23.22 -4.02 11.62
N PRO A 160 22.64 -2.83 11.86
CA PRO A 160 21.75 -2.19 10.90
C PRO A 160 22.41 -1.99 9.54
N ALA A 161 21.69 -2.30 8.46
CA ALA A 161 22.22 -2.24 7.10
C ALA A 161 21.31 -1.45 6.14
N THR A 162 19.99 -1.58 6.29
CA THR A 162 19.04 -1.02 5.33
C THR A 162 17.87 -0.35 6.05
N LEU A 163 17.55 0.88 5.69
CA LEU A 163 16.29 1.53 6.05
C LEU A 163 15.33 1.36 4.88
N ARG A 164 14.20 0.69 5.10
CA ARG A 164 13.14 0.52 4.12
C ARG A 164 12.04 1.54 4.33
N LEU A 165 11.78 2.37 3.33
CA LEU A 165 10.74 3.40 3.30
C LEU A 165 9.80 3.15 2.12
N TYR A 166 8.53 2.84 2.40
CA TYR A 166 7.53 2.44 1.39
C TYR A 166 8.01 1.34 0.42
N GLY A 167 8.85 0.41 0.90
CA GLY A 167 9.46 -0.64 0.06
C GLY A 167 10.66 -0.19 -0.78
N MET A 168 11.11 1.06 -0.65
CA MET A 168 12.41 1.50 -1.14
C MET A 168 13.48 1.22 -0.09
N ASP A 169 14.58 0.57 -0.51
CA ASP A 169 15.71 0.29 0.35
C ASP A 169 16.76 1.40 0.25
N ILE A 170 17.15 1.92 1.41
CA ILE A 170 18.13 2.98 1.57
C ILE A 170 19.28 2.43 2.42
N THR A 171 20.50 2.46 1.90
CA THR A 171 21.69 2.00 2.64
C THR A 171 21.88 2.83 3.91
N VAL A 172 22.10 2.14 5.03
CA VAL A 172 22.47 2.74 6.31
C VAL A 172 24.01 2.78 6.39
N PRO A 173 24.62 3.93 6.69
CA PRO A 173 26.07 4.01 6.87
C PRO A 173 26.51 3.24 8.12
N ALA A 174 27.82 3.00 8.26
CA ALA A 174 28.37 2.39 9.46
C ALA A 174 28.04 3.23 10.71
N VAL A 175 27.83 2.56 11.85
CA VAL A 175 27.53 3.21 13.13
C VAL A 175 28.68 4.12 13.53
N GLU A 176 28.39 5.41 13.73
CA GLU A 176 29.36 6.33 14.32
C GLU A 176 29.43 6.06 15.83
N ASN A 177 30.53 5.50 16.30
CA ASN A 177 30.83 5.44 17.73
C ASN A 177 31.25 6.86 18.16
N LYS A 178 30.38 7.57 18.87
CA LYS A 178 30.70 8.84 19.54
C LYS A 178 30.95 8.60 21.02
#